data_AF-A0A1E3HHI0-F1
#
_entry.id   AF-A0A1E3HHI0-F1
#
_cell.length_a   1.000
_cell.length_b   1.000
_cell.length_c   1.000
_cell.angle_alpha   90.00
_cell.angle_beta   90.00
_cell.angle_gamma   90.00
#
_symmetry.space_group_name_H-M   'P 1'
#
loop_
_entity.id
_entity.type
_entity.pdbx_description
1 polymer ?
#
loop_
_entity_poly.entity_id
_entity_poly.type
_entity_poly.pdbx_seq_one_letter_code
_entity_poly.pdbx_strand_id
1 'polypeptide(L)'
;MAFNENINEQGFTPHTIDPTQQMFERLSTRFHMMFYEALNDPSHAEDKLSFEDRDGDDADLAKAEQDAWSYVSNGKTEADFELEEGGLDNLLELAPPWLRDEMKGTTRKMQSFITSGKVSVPPELIIDYTAIVTEEDFEASAGTAQAAVEHALEARREWAFGTPDESGDAASDVSESVSDSESGEEDDEDEIVGTP
;
A
#
# COMPACT_ATOMS: atom_id res chain seq x y z
N MET A 1 -22.94 29.16 15.96
CA MET A 1 -21.73 29.78 16.54
C MET A 1 -20.83 30.18 15.38
N ALA A 2 -20.37 31.43 15.35
CA ALA A 2 -19.55 31.98 14.28
C ALA A 2 -18.08 31.58 14.50
N PHE A 3 -17.48 30.89 13.52
CA PHE A 3 -16.06 30.56 13.50
C PHE A 3 -15.34 31.52 12.56
N ASN A 4 -15.04 32.72 13.06
CA ASN A 4 -14.01 33.55 12.47
C ASN A 4 -13.63 34.62 13.48
N GLU A 5 -12.64 34.33 14.31
CA GLU A 5 -11.80 35.36 14.91
C GLU A 5 -10.55 34.70 15.49
N ASN A 6 -9.41 35.28 15.14
CA ASN A 6 -8.19 35.35 15.95
C ASN A 6 -6.98 34.48 15.56
N ILE A 7 -6.52 34.59 14.31
CA ILE A 7 -5.08 34.37 13.98
C ILE A 7 -4.67 35.40 12.92
N ASN A 8 -4.42 36.65 13.31
CA ASN A 8 -3.95 37.69 12.37
C ASN A 8 -3.08 38.77 13.04
N GLU A 9 -2.08 38.36 13.83
CA GLU A 9 -1.08 39.29 14.41
C GLU A 9 0.36 39.06 13.93
N GLN A 10 0.59 38.15 12.98
CA GLN A 10 1.89 38.01 12.31
C GLN A 10 1.64 37.91 10.83
N GLY A 11 2.20 38.83 10.04
CA GLY A 11 1.92 39.07 8.61
C GLY A 11 2.30 37.94 7.64
N PHE A 12 2.05 36.69 8.02
CA PHE A 12 1.85 35.58 7.11
C PHE A 12 0.37 35.61 6.70
N THR A 13 0.08 36.02 5.46
CA THR A 13 -1.22 35.64 4.88
C THR A 13 -1.22 34.13 4.79
N PRO A 14 -2.07 33.41 5.53
CA PRO A 14 -2.24 31.99 5.28
C PRO A 14 -2.73 31.91 3.84
N HIS A 15 -2.05 31.15 2.98
CA HIS A 15 -2.74 30.60 1.83
C HIS A 15 -3.92 29.85 2.43
N THR A 16 -5.12 30.41 2.34
CA THR A 16 -6.36 29.74 2.75
C THR A 16 -6.39 28.45 1.94
N ILE A 17 -6.06 27.33 2.61
CA ILE A 17 -6.12 26.01 2.00
C ILE A 17 -7.55 25.86 1.50
N ASP A 18 -7.69 25.52 0.23
CA ASP A 18 -8.97 25.29 -0.42
C ASP A 18 -9.83 24.35 0.45
N PRO A 19 -11.06 24.72 0.86
CA PRO A 19 -11.89 23.87 1.72
C PRO A 19 -12.07 22.45 1.20
N THR A 20 -12.09 22.27 -0.12
CA THR A 20 -12.17 20.96 -0.77
C THR A 20 -10.89 20.16 -0.56
N GLN A 21 -9.72 20.79 -0.66
CA GLN A 21 -8.44 20.15 -0.32
C GLN A 21 -8.33 19.84 1.19
N GLN A 22 -8.85 20.69 2.07
CA GLN A 22 -8.92 20.38 3.51
C GLN A 22 -9.78 19.14 3.79
N MET A 23 -10.89 18.97 3.06
CA MET A 23 -11.73 17.78 3.20
C MET A 23 -11.01 16.51 2.75
N PHE A 24 -10.28 16.57 1.64
CA PHE A 24 -9.43 15.46 1.20
C PHE A 24 -8.41 15.06 2.27
N GLU A 25 -7.65 16.02 2.82
CA GLU A 25 -6.66 15.75 3.87
C GLU A 25 -7.29 15.15 5.14
N ARG A 26 -8.52 15.57 5.46
CA ARG A 26 -9.26 15.05 6.61
C ARG A 26 -9.70 13.60 6.39
N LEU A 27 -10.17 13.27 5.19
CA LEU A 27 -10.48 11.89 4.80
C LEU A 27 -9.21 11.02 4.78
N SER A 28 -8.10 11.52 4.24
CA SER A 28 -6.82 10.80 4.25
C SER A 28 -6.34 10.50 5.66
N THR A 29 -6.48 11.47 6.56
CA THR A 29 -6.15 11.29 7.98
C THR A 29 -7.01 10.19 8.61
N ARG A 30 -8.33 10.19 8.35
CA ARG A 30 -9.23 9.13 8.83
C ARG A 30 -8.82 7.76 8.28
N PHE A 31 -8.55 7.67 6.99
CA PHE A 31 -8.10 6.43 6.36
C PHE A 31 -6.84 5.89 7.03
N HIS A 32 -5.82 6.72 7.24
CA HIS A 32 -4.58 6.30 7.90
C HIS A 32 -4.83 5.80 9.32
N MET A 33 -5.65 6.52 10.11
CA MET A 33 -6.01 6.09 11.46
C MET A 33 -6.70 4.73 11.45
N MET A 34 -7.73 4.55 10.63
CA MET A 34 -8.46 3.29 10.52
C MET A 34 -7.57 2.15 10.02
N PHE A 35 -6.66 2.41 9.09
CA PHE A 35 -5.70 1.43 8.60
C PHE A 35 -4.76 0.95 9.72
N TYR A 36 -4.22 1.86 10.53
CA TYR A 36 -3.40 1.48 11.68
C TYR A 36 -4.21 0.77 12.76
N GLU A 37 -5.45 1.16 13.00
CA GLU A 37 -6.35 0.46 13.93
C GLU A 37 -6.60 -0.97 13.46
N ALA A 38 -6.89 -1.18 12.17
CA ALA A 38 -7.08 -2.49 11.58
C ALA A 38 -5.82 -3.36 11.67
N LEU A 39 -4.64 -2.82 11.36
CA LEU A 39 -3.37 -3.55 11.53
C LEU A 39 -3.14 -3.99 13.00
N ASN A 40 -3.62 -3.22 13.97
CA ASN A 40 -3.48 -3.57 15.39
C ASN A 40 -4.54 -4.56 15.89
N ASP A 41 -5.55 -4.89 15.08
CA ASP A 41 -6.48 -5.98 15.38
C ASP A 41 -5.76 -7.35 15.23
N PRO A 42 -5.90 -8.27 16.20
CA PRO A 42 -5.28 -9.60 16.11
C PRO A 42 -5.62 -10.40 14.84
N SER A 43 -6.75 -10.13 14.20
CA SER A 43 -7.15 -10.77 12.94
C SER A 43 -6.28 -10.37 11.74
N HIS A 44 -5.53 -9.26 11.84
CA HIS A 44 -4.62 -8.74 10.82
C HIS A 44 -3.14 -8.89 11.20
N ALA A 45 -2.79 -9.81 12.12
CA ALA A 45 -1.43 -9.96 12.61
C ALA A 45 -0.39 -10.23 11.49
N GLU A 46 -0.75 -11.00 10.46
CA GLU A 46 0.12 -11.26 9.30
C GLU A 46 0.30 -10.01 8.41
N ASP A 47 -0.76 -9.20 8.26
CA ASP A 47 -0.70 -7.94 7.51
C ASP A 47 0.18 -6.94 8.26
N LYS A 48 0.07 -6.88 9.59
CA LYS A 48 0.92 -6.06 10.45
C LYS A 48 2.39 -6.45 10.34
N LEU A 49 2.72 -7.73 10.47
CA LEU A 49 4.10 -8.20 10.34
C LEU A 49 4.68 -7.83 8.98
N SER A 50 3.96 -8.07 7.89
CA SER A 50 4.44 -7.70 6.55
C SER A 50 4.51 -6.19 6.28
N PHE A 51 3.81 -5.38 7.07
CA PHE A 51 3.86 -3.91 6.99
C PHE A 51 5.02 -3.35 7.83
N GLU A 52 5.23 -3.87 9.04
CA GLU A 52 6.19 -3.36 10.02
C GLU A 52 7.59 -3.95 9.89
N ASP A 53 7.77 -5.15 9.33
CA ASP A 53 9.09 -5.81 9.17
C ASP A 53 9.93 -5.21 8.02
N ARG A 54 9.62 -3.97 7.64
CA ARG A 54 10.22 -3.23 6.52
C ARG A 54 11.16 -2.16 7.06
N ASP A 55 12.47 -2.33 6.85
CA ASP A 55 13.50 -1.36 7.22
C ASP A 55 13.89 -0.47 6.03
N GLY A 56 14.25 0.79 6.29
CA GLY A 56 14.82 1.70 5.28
C GLY A 56 13.89 1.98 4.09
N ASP A 57 14.35 1.68 2.87
CA ASP A 57 13.61 1.92 1.62
C ASP A 57 12.25 1.20 1.58
N ASP A 58 12.13 0.07 2.28
CA ASP A 58 10.89 -0.70 2.35
C ASP A 58 9.83 -0.01 3.22
N ALA A 59 10.23 0.74 4.25
CA ALA A 59 9.32 1.53 5.08
C ALA A 59 8.71 2.68 4.27
N ASP A 60 9.52 3.36 3.46
CA ASP A 60 9.05 4.39 2.54
C ASP A 60 8.09 3.83 1.49
N LEU A 61 8.34 2.59 1.05
CA LEU A 61 7.47 1.90 0.11
C LEU A 61 6.12 1.54 0.76
N ALA A 62 6.12 1.07 2.01
CA ALA A 62 4.90 0.79 2.78
C ALA A 62 4.06 2.06 3.01
N LYS A 63 4.74 3.18 3.31
CA LYS A 63 4.08 4.47 3.45
C LYS A 63 3.46 4.95 2.13
N ALA A 64 4.21 4.88 1.03
CA ALA A 64 3.69 5.25 -0.28
C ALA A 64 2.52 4.34 -0.73
N GLU A 65 2.55 3.07 -0.35
CA GLU A 65 1.44 2.13 -0.56
C GLU A 65 0.18 2.58 0.20
N GLN A 66 0.31 2.90 1.49
CA GLN A 66 -0.78 3.40 2.33
C GLN A 66 -1.33 4.74 1.80
N ASP A 67 -0.43 5.67 1.46
CA ASP A 67 -0.81 6.96 0.89
C ASP A 67 -1.56 6.78 -0.43
N ALA A 68 -1.16 5.81 -1.27
CA ALA A 68 -1.85 5.51 -2.53
C ALA A 68 -3.28 4.96 -2.31
N TRP A 69 -3.46 4.04 -1.36
CA TRP A 69 -4.80 3.57 -0.99
C TRP A 69 -5.69 4.70 -0.48
N SER A 70 -5.13 5.55 0.39
CA SER A 70 -5.80 6.76 0.91
C SER A 70 -6.16 7.74 -0.22
N TYR A 71 -5.29 7.90 -1.21
CA TYR A 71 -5.49 8.80 -2.34
C TYR A 71 -6.67 8.36 -3.22
N VAL A 72 -6.67 7.10 -3.64
CA VAL A 72 -7.67 6.56 -4.56
C VAL A 72 -9.02 6.35 -3.87
N SER A 73 -9.03 5.86 -2.64
CA SER A 73 -10.28 5.68 -1.88
C SER A 73 -10.98 7.01 -1.58
N ASN A 74 -10.26 8.13 -1.56
CA ASN A 74 -10.83 9.45 -1.37
C ASN A 74 -11.07 10.21 -2.68
N GLY A 75 -11.21 9.49 -3.80
CA GLY A 75 -11.74 10.04 -5.05
C GLY A 75 -10.74 10.72 -5.96
N LYS A 76 -9.44 10.74 -5.61
CA LYS A 76 -8.40 11.18 -6.53
C LYS A 76 -7.92 10.06 -7.45
N THR A 77 -7.45 10.43 -8.62
CA THR A 77 -7.13 9.57 -9.74
C THR A 77 -5.69 9.81 -10.22
N GLU A 78 -5.22 8.99 -11.15
CA GLU A 78 -3.91 9.22 -11.79
C GLU A 78 -3.77 10.63 -12.39
N ALA A 79 -4.86 11.18 -12.96
CA ALA A 79 -4.85 12.51 -13.56
C ALA A 79 -4.57 13.62 -12.54
N ASP A 80 -4.90 13.40 -11.26
CA ASP A 80 -4.67 14.36 -10.19
C ASP A 80 -3.18 14.48 -9.82
N PHE A 81 -2.38 13.42 -10.05
CA PHE A 81 -0.92 13.48 -9.87
C PHE A 81 -0.23 14.43 -10.84
N GLU A 82 -0.67 14.47 -12.10
CA GLU A 82 -0.06 15.38 -13.11
C GLU A 82 -0.27 16.85 -12.72
N LEU A 83 -1.43 17.16 -12.15
CA LEU A 83 -1.75 18.49 -11.64
C LEU A 83 -0.96 18.83 -10.37
N GLU A 84 -0.80 17.85 -9.47
CA GLU A 84 -0.09 17.99 -8.22
C GLU A 84 1.43 18.06 -8.41
N GLU A 85 2.05 17.31 -9.34
CA GLU A 85 3.49 17.40 -9.62
C GLU A 85 3.87 18.82 -10.10
N GLY A 86 3.07 19.42 -10.97
CA GLY A 86 3.25 20.81 -11.40
C GLY A 86 3.04 21.82 -10.26
N GLY A 87 2.15 21.53 -9.32
CA GLY A 87 1.94 22.33 -8.10
C GLY A 87 3.07 22.18 -7.08
N LEU A 88 3.55 20.95 -6.88
CA LEU A 88 4.65 20.59 -5.98
C LEU A 88 5.96 21.21 -6.44
N ASP A 89 6.22 21.28 -7.74
CA ASP A 89 7.42 21.97 -8.26
C ASP A 89 7.47 23.44 -7.88
N ASN A 90 6.32 24.12 -7.89
CA ASN A 90 6.20 25.51 -7.45
C ASN A 90 6.29 25.63 -5.91
N LEU A 91 5.66 24.72 -5.17
CA LEU A 91 5.63 24.76 -3.70
C LEU A 91 6.98 24.39 -3.08
N LEU A 92 7.73 23.50 -3.73
CA LEU A 92 9.03 23.01 -3.27
C LEU A 92 10.20 23.82 -3.83
N GLU A 93 9.95 24.89 -4.58
CA GLU A 93 11.00 25.75 -5.13
C GLU A 93 11.93 26.29 -4.03
N LEU A 94 11.37 26.56 -2.83
CA LEU A 94 12.08 27.03 -1.64
C LEU A 94 12.44 25.93 -0.64
N ALA A 95 12.00 24.68 -0.86
CA ALA A 95 12.30 23.57 0.03
C ALA A 95 13.77 23.11 -0.11
N PRO A 96 14.39 22.63 0.98
CA PRO A 96 15.69 21.96 0.90
C PRO A 96 15.68 20.81 -0.11
N PRO A 97 16.80 20.56 -0.84
CA PRO A 97 16.85 19.52 -1.87
C PRO A 97 16.42 18.14 -1.37
N TRP A 98 16.84 17.75 -0.16
CA TRP A 98 16.48 16.45 0.42
C TRP A 98 14.97 16.28 0.61
N LEU A 99 14.26 17.33 1.05
CA LEU A 99 12.81 17.28 1.25
C LEU A 99 12.07 17.24 -0.10
N ARG A 100 12.59 17.96 -1.10
CA ARG A 100 12.06 17.92 -2.46
C ARG A 100 12.21 16.53 -3.07
N ASP A 101 13.39 15.93 -2.94
CA ASP A 101 13.69 14.60 -3.47
C ASP A 101 12.87 13.52 -2.75
N GLU A 102 12.69 13.64 -1.43
CA GLU A 102 11.84 12.77 -0.63
C GLU A 102 10.37 12.83 -1.08
N MET A 103 9.78 14.03 -1.15
CA MET A 103 8.38 14.17 -1.57
C MET A 103 8.14 13.66 -2.99
N LYS A 104 9.03 14.02 -3.94
CA LYS A 104 8.96 13.48 -5.31
C LYS A 104 9.13 11.96 -5.35
N GLY A 105 10.01 11.43 -4.51
CA GLY A 105 10.21 9.99 -4.35
C GLY A 105 8.94 9.29 -3.92
N THR A 106 8.28 9.79 -2.88
CA THR A 106 7.00 9.25 -2.38
C THR A 106 5.89 9.36 -3.42
N THR A 107 5.71 10.52 -4.06
CA THR A 107 4.70 10.71 -5.11
C THR A 107 4.87 9.73 -6.26
N ARG A 108 6.10 9.51 -6.74
CA ARG A 108 6.38 8.51 -7.79
C ARG A 108 6.10 7.09 -7.34
N LYS A 109 6.43 6.73 -6.09
CA LYS A 109 6.12 5.40 -5.54
C LYS A 109 4.60 5.19 -5.48
N MET A 110 3.84 6.18 -5.00
CA MET A 110 2.37 6.15 -4.98
C MET A 110 1.80 5.93 -6.39
N GLN A 111 2.24 6.76 -7.36
CA GLN A 111 1.80 6.63 -8.75
C GLN A 111 2.11 5.25 -9.34
N SER A 112 3.27 4.67 -9.01
CA SER A 112 3.64 3.32 -9.45
C SER A 112 2.69 2.25 -8.92
N PHE A 113 2.17 2.37 -7.69
CA PHE A 113 1.20 1.42 -7.15
C PHE A 113 -0.14 1.48 -7.89
N ILE A 114 -0.59 2.69 -8.21
CA ILE A 114 -1.87 2.93 -8.89
C ILE A 114 -1.79 2.46 -10.34
N THR A 115 -0.77 2.90 -11.07
CA THR A 115 -0.58 2.57 -12.50
C THR A 115 -0.30 1.09 -12.76
N SER A 116 0.33 0.39 -11.80
CA SER A 116 0.55 -1.06 -11.90
C SER A 116 -0.68 -1.90 -11.53
N GLY A 117 -1.76 -1.27 -11.03
CA GLY A 117 -2.97 -1.96 -10.59
C GLY A 117 -2.85 -2.63 -9.22
N LYS A 118 -1.72 -2.48 -8.51
CA LYS A 118 -1.55 -2.98 -7.13
C LYS A 118 -2.45 -2.24 -6.13
N VAL A 119 -2.74 -0.98 -6.41
CA VAL A 119 -3.73 -0.17 -5.71
C VAL A 119 -4.89 0.09 -6.67
N SER A 120 -5.99 -0.60 -6.44
CA SER A 120 -7.23 -0.46 -7.20
C SER A 120 -8.41 -0.58 -6.25
N VAL A 121 -9.24 0.46 -6.21
CA VAL A 121 -10.39 0.57 -5.31
C VAL A 121 -11.68 0.39 -6.13
N PRO A 122 -12.57 -0.55 -5.75
CA PRO A 122 -13.89 -0.66 -6.35
C PRO A 122 -14.68 0.66 -6.25
N PRO A 123 -15.46 1.06 -7.28
CA PRO A 123 -16.15 2.35 -7.29
C PRO A 123 -17.05 2.62 -6.07
N GLU A 124 -17.63 1.58 -5.49
CA GLU A 124 -18.47 1.63 -4.29
C GLU A 124 -17.72 1.97 -3.00
N LEU A 125 -16.39 1.80 -3.00
CA LEU A 125 -15.50 2.14 -1.89
C LEU A 125 -14.82 3.50 -2.06
N ILE A 126 -15.12 4.21 -3.16
CA ILE A 126 -14.59 5.54 -3.43
C ILE A 126 -15.49 6.60 -2.80
N ILE A 127 -14.88 7.44 -1.97
CA ILE A 127 -15.49 8.62 -1.36
C ILE A 127 -15.17 9.83 -2.25
N ASP A 128 -16.19 10.39 -2.90
CA ASP A 128 -16.03 11.67 -3.60
C ASP A 128 -15.87 12.82 -2.60
N TYR A 129 -14.63 13.18 -2.31
CA TYR A 129 -14.30 14.24 -1.37
C TYR A 129 -14.86 15.61 -1.76
N THR A 130 -15.13 15.84 -3.05
CA THR A 130 -15.69 17.12 -3.54
C THR A 130 -17.17 17.26 -3.23
N ALA A 131 -17.87 16.14 -3.01
CA ALA A 131 -19.28 16.11 -2.62
C ALA A 131 -19.48 16.31 -1.11
N ILE A 132 -18.43 16.16 -0.29
CA ILE A 132 -18.52 16.30 1.17
C ILE A 132 -18.34 17.77 1.54
N VAL A 133 -19.46 18.43 1.86
CA VAL A 133 -19.48 19.84 2.25
C VAL A 133 -19.90 20.05 3.70
N THR A 134 -20.45 19.03 4.35
CA THR A 134 -20.87 19.08 5.74
C THR A 134 -20.17 18.03 6.61
N GLU A 135 -20.25 18.25 7.93
CA GLU A 135 -19.81 17.25 8.90
C GLU A 135 -20.66 15.98 8.86
N GLU A 136 -21.95 16.10 8.55
CA GLU A 136 -22.85 14.94 8.45
C GLU A 136 -22.45 14.04 7.28
N ASP A 137 -22.11 14.63 6.13
CA ASP A 137 -21.60 13.90 4.96
C ASP A 137 -20.26 13.21 5.29
N PHE A 138 -19.39 13.91 6.03
CA PHE A 138 -18.13 13.36 6.49
C PHE A 138 -18.36 12.17 7.43
N GLU A 139 -19.22 12.27 8.43
CA GLU A 139 -19.51 11.15 9.33
C GLU A 139 -20.22 9.99 8.61
N ALA A 140 -21.10 10.28 7.64
CA ALA A 140 -21.75 9.27 6.83
C ALA A 140 -20.77 8.44 5.99
N SER A 141 -19.61 9.00 5.62
CA SER A 141 -18.58 8.29 4.84
C SER A 141 -17.74 7.30 5.66
N ALA A 142 -17.89 7.28 6.99
CA ALA A 142 -17.07 6.44 7.87
C ALA A 142 -17.17 4.94 7.54
N GLY A 143 -18.37 4.45 7.21
CA GLY A 143 -18.56 3.05 6.83
C GLY A 143 -17.86 2.68 5.51
N THR A 144 -17.89 3.59 4.53
CA THR A 144 -17.16 3.41 3.27
C THR A 144 -15.65 3.45 3.48
N ALA A 145 -15.17 4.38 4.33
CA ALA A 145 -13.75 4.47 4.65
C ALA A 145 -13.23 3.19 5.34
N GLN A 146 -14.00 2.64 6.28
CA GLN A 146 -13.67 1.37 6.91
C GLN A 146 -13.65 0.22 5.89
N ALA A 147 -14.66 0.11 5.02
CA ALA A 147 -14.67 -0.91 3.98
C ALA A 147 -13.51 -0.77 2.98
N ALA A 148 -13.09 0.46 2.66
CA ALA A 148 -11.92 0.72 1.83
C ALA A 148 -10.61 0.27 2.51
N VAL A 149 -10.50 0.41 3.83
CA VAL A 149 -9.36 -0.10 4.60
C VAL A 149 -9.30 -1.62 4.58
N GLU A 150 -10.42 -2.30 4.81
CA GLU A 150 -10.48 -3.77 4.75
C GLU A 150 -10.09 -4.28 3.36
N HIS A 151 -10.62 -3.64 2.30
CA HIS A 151 -10.26 -3.95 0.92
C HIS A 151 -8.77 -3.74 0.66
N ALA A 152 -8.17 -2.66 1.18
CA ALA A 152 -6.75 -2.39 1.02
C ALA A 152 -5.88 -3.48 1.67
N LEU A 153 -6.27 -3.98 2.86
CA LEU A 153 -5.56 -5.06 3.55
C LEU A 153 -5.72 -6.39 2.82
N GLU A 154 -6.93 -6.72 2.36
CA GLU A 154 -7.21 -7.94 1.59
C GLU A 154 -6.46 -7.95 0.25
N ALA A 155 -6.59 -6.89 -0.54
CA ALA A 155 -5.89 -6.76 -1.82
C ALA A 155 -4.38 -6.82 -1.65
N ARG A 156 -3.84 -6.17 -0.61
CA ARG A 156 -2.42 -6.26 -0.26
C ARG A 156 -2.01 -7.70 0.00
N ARG A 157 -2.80 -8.44 0.78
CA ARG A 157 -2.53 -9.84 1.07
C ARG A 157 -2.49 -10.68 -0.21
N GLU A 158 -3.42 -10.44 -1.14
CA GLU A 158 -3.49 -11.16 -2.41
C GLU A 158 -2.23 -11.00 -3.26
N TRP A 159 -1.63 -9.82 -3.40
CA TRP A 159 -0.42 -9.68 -4.22
C TRP A 159 0.89 -9.84 -3.43
N ALA A 160 0.89 -9.64 -2.11
CA ALA A 160 2.06 -9.87 -1.28
C ALA A 160 2.30 -11.36 -1.00
N PHE A 161 1.22 -12.15 -0.92
CA PHE A 161 1.26 -13.58 -0.58
C PHE A 161 0.61 -14.50 -1.63
N GLY A 162 0.01 -13.94 -2.68
CA GLY A 162 -0.61 -14.71 -3.76
C GLY A 162 0.38 -15.60 -4.50
N THR A 163 -0.11 -16.80 -4.81
CA THR A 163 0.60 -17.89 -5.46
C THR A 163 1.09 -17.53 -6.86
N PRO A 164 2.28 -18.02 -7.29
CA PRO A 164 2.69 -17.94 -8.69
C PRO A 164 1.63 -18.60 -9.55
N ASP A 165 1.29 -17.90 -10.63
CA ASP A 165 0.22 -18.20 -11.57
C ASP A 165 0.07 -19.69 -11.88
N GLU A 166 -1.20 -20.13 -11.85
CA GLU A 166 -1.71 -21.42 -12.25
C GLU A 166 -1.34 -21.69 -13.72
N SER A 167 -0.17 -22.27 -13.93
CA SER A 167 0.23 -22.86 -15.21
C SER A 167 -0.55 -24.17 -15.40
N GLY A 168 -1.82 -24.06 -15.78
CA GLY A 168 -2.58 -25.20 -16.27
C GLY A 168 -1.97 -25.74 -17.56
N ASP A 169 -1.56 -27.00 -17.57
CA ASP A 169 -2.25 -27.98 -18.41
C ASP A 169 -2.00 -29.43 -17.93
N ALA A 170 -2.98 -30.25 -18.29
CA ALA A 170 -3.43 -31.47 -17.68
C ALA A 170 -2.48 -32.68 -17.75
N ALA A 171 -2.67 -33.54 -16.75
CA ALA A 171 -2.65 -35.00 -16.80
C ALA A 171 -2.22 -35.65 -18.13
N SER A 172 -1.11 -36.40 -18.09
CA SER A 172 -1.11 -37.74 -18.67
C SER A 172 -0.65 -38.73 -17.61
N ASP A 173 -1.66 -39.42 -17.10
CA ASP A 173 -1.57 -40.74 -16.50
C ASP A 173 -0.63 -41.63 -17.35
N VAL A 174 0.40 -42.19 -16.72
CA VAL A 174 0.78 -43.57 -16.98
C VAL A 174 1.30 -44.17 -15.67
N SER A 175 0.39 -44.85 -15.00
CA SER A 175 0.74 -45.83 -13.98
C SER A 175 1.42 -47.02 -14.65
N GLU A 176 2.69 -47.31 -14.34
CA GLU A 176 3.18 -48.69 -14.29
C GLU A 176 3.94 -48.91 -12.98
N SER A 177 3.28 -49.66 -12.12
CA SER A 177 3.70 -50.08 -10.79
C SER A 177 4.68 -51.25 -10.84
N VAL A 178 5.72 -51.14 -10.01
CA VAL A 178 6.45 -52.16 -9.22
C VAL A 178 6.99 -53.41 -9.92
N SER A 179 8.27 -53.70 -9.68
CA SER A 179 8.70 -54.99 -9.12
C SER A 179 10.07 -54.86 -8.49
N ASP A 180 10.06 -54.93 -7.16
CA ASP A 180 11.15 -55.36 -6.30
C ASP A 180 11.68 -56.73 -6.78
N SER A 181 13.00 -56.89 -6.91
CA SER A 181 13.64 -58.20 -6.98
C SER A 181 15.04 -58.11 -6.39
N GLU A 182 15.12 -58.62 -5.16
CA GLU A 182 16.28 -58.96 -4.36
C GLU A 182 17.24 -59.94 -5.09
N SER A 183 18.54 -59.73 -4.93
CA SER A 183 19.68 -60.69 -4.87
C SER A 183 20.95 -59.89 -5.17
N GLY A 184 22.01 -59.85 -4.37
CA GLY A 184 22.68 -60.92 -3.64
C GLY A 184 24.10 -61.07 -4.24
N GLU A 185 25.12 -61.26 -3.39
CA GLU A 185 26.56 -61.52 -3.68
C GLU A 185 27.43 -60.24 -3.86
N GLU A 186 28.26 -59.82 -2.89
CA GLU A 186 29.51 -60.38 -2.31
C GLU A 186 30.79 -59.96 -3.06
N ASP A 187 31.88 -59.88 -2.29
CA ASP A 187 33.30 -59.56 -2.58
C ASP A 187 33.70 -58.07 -2.53
N ASP A 188 34.32 -57.61 -1.43
CA ASP A 188 35.78 -57.62 -1.13
C ASP A 188 36.53 -56.60 -2.05
N GLU A 189 37.48 -55.76 -1.63
CA GLU A 189 38.55 -55.93 -0.64
C GLU A 189 39.02 -54.55 -0.12
N ASP A 190 39.46 -54.52 1.14
CA ASP A 190 40.26 -53.46 1.75
C ASP A 190 41.68 -53.38 1.13
N GLU A 191 42.20 -52.18 0.83
CA GLU A 191 43.65 -51.95 0.87
C GLU A 191 44.00 -50.53 1.38
N ILE A 192 44.57 -50.50 2.58
CA ILE A 192 45.16 -49.35 3.25
C ILE A 192 46.68 -49.51 3.17
N VAL A 193 47.38 -48.70 2.36
CA VAL A 193 48.83 -48.42 2.48
C VAL A 193 49.07 -47.09 1.74
N GLY A 194 49.79 -46.06 2.18
CA GLY A 194 50.77 -45.84 3.22
C GLY A 194 51.65 -44.69 2.69
N THR A 195 51.79 -43.64 3.48
CA THR A 195 52.51 -42.38 3.17
C THR A 195 54.02 -42.60 2.98
N PRO A 196 54.71 -41.83 2.12
CA PRO A 196 56.17 -41.67 2.22
C PRO A 196 56.60 -40.75 3.36
#